data_AF-A0A392N3G2-F1
#
_entry.id   AF-A0A392N3G2-F1
#
_cell.length_a   1.000
_cell.length_b   1.000
_cell.length_c   1.000
_cell.angle_alpha   90.00
_cell.angle_beta   90.00
_cell.angle_gamma   90.00
#
_symmetry.space_group_name_H-M   'P 1'
#
loop_
_entity.id
_entity.type
_entity.pdbx_description
1 polymer ?
#
loop_
_entity_poly.entity_id
_entity_poly.type
_entity_poly.pdbx_seq_one_letter_code
_entity_poly.pdbx_strand_id
1 'polypeptide(L)'
;KGLAPYFGCIVGRVANRIKDGKFKLDGVEYSLPLNRPPNSLHGGNVGFDKKVWEVTEYKKGETPSITFKYESHDGEEGYPGDITVTATYTLTSKTTLRLDMEGVPKNKPTIINLAQHTYWNLAGHNSGHILDHSVKIAANHVTPVDQNTVPTGEIMPVKGTPFDFTSEKRVGDTIN
;
A
#
# COMPACT_ATOMS: atom_id res chain seq x y z
N LYS A 1 17.65 6.54 14.97
CA LYS A 1 16.54 7.14 14.19
C LYS A 1 15.94 6.02 13.37
N GLY A 2 14.78 5.48 13.79
CA GLY A 2 14.20 4.30 13.15
C GLY A 2 13.82 4.59 11.72
N LEU A 3 14.15 3.66 10.81
CA LEU A 3 13.50 3.57 9.51
C LEU A 3 12.01 3.37 9.81
N ALA A 4 11.19 4.41 9.64
CA ALA A 4 9.76 4.30 9.90
C ALA A 4 9.18 3.31 8.87
N PRO A 5 8.56 2.19 9.29
CA PRO A 5 8.10 1.10 8.42
C PRO A 5 6.78 1.45 7.72
N TYR A 6 6.69 2.62 7.08
CA TYR A 6 5.49 3.07 6.36
C TYR A 6 4.23 3.20 7.26
N PHE A 7 4.36 3.61 8.53
CA PHE A 7 3.20 3.72 9.42
C PHE A 7 2.18 4.76 8.91
N GLY A 8 1.01 4.29 8.48
CA GLY A 8 -0.16 5.13 8.18
C GLY A 8 -0.06 5.99 6.91
N CYS A 9 1.05 5.95 6.20
CA CYS A 9 1.25 6.73 4.98
C CYS A 9 0.56 6.11 3.76
N ILE A 10 0.53 6.86 2.66
CA ILE A 10 0.21 6.34 1.33
C ILE A 10 1.53 5.96 0.65
N VAL A 11 1.60 4.73 0.13
CA VAL A 11 2.74 4.24 -0.65
C VAL A 11 2.42 4.22 -2.13
N GLY A 12 3.40 4.59 -2.96
CA GLY A 12 3.28 4.70 -4.41
C GLY A 12 4.56 5.29 -5.03
N ARG A 13 4.74 5.26 -6.36
CA ARG A 13 3.74 5.03 -7.41
C ARG A 13 3.20 3.60 -7.51
N VAL A 14 4.00 2.60 -7.13
CA VAL A 14 3.57 1.19 -7.01
C VAL A 14 3.84 0.68 -5.60
N ALA A 15 2.78 0.30 -4.91
CA ALA A 15 2.81 -0.36 -3.62
C ALA A 15 3.33 -1.79 -3.75
N ASN A 16 4.02 -2.25 -2.71
CA ASN A 16 4.70 -3.55 -2.64
C ASN A 16 5.88 -3.64 -3.63
N ARG A 17 6.29 -4.85 -4.01
CA ARG A 17 7.54 -5.11 -4.72
C ARG A 17 7.37 -5.17 -6.22
N ILE A 18 8.35 -4.62 -6.94
CA ILE A 18 8.60 -4.90 -8.36
C ILE A 18 9.90 -5.69 -8.44
N LYS A 19 9.80 -6.91 -8.98
CA LYS A 19 10.91 -7.85 -9.09
C LYS A 19 12.07 -7.23 -9.88
N ASP A 20 13.29 -7.34 -9.35
CA ASP A 20 14.51 -6.81 -9.95
C ASP A 20 14.46 -5.28 -10.24
N GLY A 21 13.46 -4.59 -9.68
CA GLY A 21 13.17 -3.19 -9.99
C GLY A 21 12.85 -2.93 -11.45
N LYS A 22 12.37 -3.92 -12.20
CA LYS A 22 12.16 -3.80 -13.65
C LYS A 22 10.73 -4.10 -14.04
N PHE A 23 10.24 -3.33 -15.00
CA PHE A 23 8.99 -3.63 -15.69
C PHE A 23 9.06 -3.18 -17.15
N LYS A 24 8.16 -3.72 -17.97
CA LYS A 24 7.98 -3.28 -19.36
C LYS A 24 6.61 -2.64 -19.52
N LEU A 25 6.57 -1.54 -20.24
CA LEU A 25 5.34 -0.84 -20.62
C LEU A 25 5.47 -0.43 -22.08
N ASP A 26 4.52 -0.86 -22.91
CA ASP A 26 4.50 -0.62 -24.36
C ASP A 26 5.83 -0.99 -25.05
N GLY A 27 6.43 -2.10 -24.61
CA GLY A 27 7.70 -2.62 -25.16
C GLY A 27 8.96 -1.94 -24.65
N VAL A 28 8.85 -0.85 -23.88
CA VAL A 28 9.99 -0.15 -23.27
C VAL A 28 10.27 -0.72 -21.88
N GLU A 29 11.53 -1.04 -21.60
CA GLU A 29 11.98 -1.48 -20.28
C GLU A 29 12.34 -0.28 -19.40
N TYR A 30 11.79 -0.26 -18.19
CA TYR A 30 12.07 0.75 -17.16
C TYR A 30 12.80 0.10 -15.99
N SER A 31 13.73 0.84 -15.40
CA SER A 31 14.47 0.42 -14.20
C SER A 31 14.19 1.37 -13.05
N LEU A 32 13.84 0.79 -11.91
CA LEU A 32 13.48 1.47 -10.68
C LEU A 32 14.58 1.28 -9.63
N PRO A 33 14.70 2.17 -8.63
CA PRO A 33 15.64 1.99 -7.55
C PRO A 33 15.40 0.69 -6.78
N LEU A 34 16.48 -0.04 -6.52
CA LEU A 34 16.47 -1.24 -5.68
C LEU A 34 16.59 -0.86 -4.19
N ASN A 35 15.61 -0.10 -3.69
CA ASN A 35 15.57 0.35 -2.30
C ASN A 35 15.33 -0.81 -1.30
N ARG A 36 14.94 -1.99 -1.78
CA ARG A 36 14.94 -3.24 -1.02
C ARG A 36 15.52 -4.37 -1.87
N PRO A 37 16.86 -4.43 -2.03
CA PRO A 37 17.50 -5.38 -2.94
C PRO A 37 17.04 -6.83 -2.72
N PRO A 38 16.83 -7.62 -3.79
CA PRO A 38 17.08 -7.27 -5.20
C PRO A 38 15.94 -6.49 -5.88
N ASN A 39 14.93 -6.02 -5.14
CA ASN A 39 13.68 -5.48 -5.70
C ASN A 39 13.52 -3.97 -5.45
N SER A 40 12.61 -3.35 -6.20
CA SER A 40 12.04 -2.06 -5.80
C SER A 40 10.84 -2.29 -4.89
N LEU A 41 10.63 -1.42 -3.89
CA LEU A 41 9.59 -1.55 -2.88
C LEU A 41 8.88 -0.20 -2.67
N HIS A 42 7.56 -0.22 -2.66
CA HIS A 42 6.70 0.92 -2.26
C HIS A 42 6.99 2.23 -3.00
N GLY A 43 7.39 2.14 -4.27
CA GLY A 43 7.60 3.30 -5.13
C GLY A 43 9.00 3.91 -5.10
N GLY A 44 9.98 3.29 -4.41
CA GLY A 44 11.38 3.66 -4.52
C GLY A 44 11.98 4.26 -3.24
N ASN A 45 13.07 5.02 -3.40
CA ASN A 45 13.89 5.48 -2.28
C ASN A 45 13.13 6.47 -1.39
N VAL A 46 12.56 7.49 -2.01
CA VAL A 46 11.74 8.50 -1.35
C VAL A 46 10.30 8.00 -1.34
N GLY A 47 9.76 7.63 -2.50
CA GLY A 47 8.37 7.17 -2.64
C GLY A 47 7.35 8.25 -2.21
N PHE A 48 6.07 7.96 -2.36
CA PHE A 48 5.01 8.89 -1.95
C PHE A 48 4.89 9.08 -0.44
N ASP A 49 5.42 8.15 0.36
CA ASP A 49 5.38 8.16 1.82
C ASP A 49 6.22 9.29 2.46
N LYS A 50 7.18 9.85 1.72
CA LYS A 50 8.10 10.90 2.20
C LYS A 50 7.90 12.24 1.49
N LYS A 51 6.89 12.35 0.64
CA LYS A 51 6.56 13.61 -0.05
C LYS A 51 5.60 14.43 0.80
N VAL A 52 5.68 15.74 0.64
CA VAL A 52 4.70 16.67 1.20
C VAL A 52 3.60 16.86 0.17
N TRP A 53 2.36 16.56 0.56
CA TRP A 53 1.19 16.67 -0.30
C TRP A 53 0.50 18.02 -0.08
N GLU A 54 0.03 18.62 -1.17
CA GLU A 54 -0.78 19.83 -1.13
C GLU A 54 -2.18 19.51 -0.64
N VAL A 55 -2.76 20.33 0.23
CA VAL A 55 -4.20 20.26 0.55
C VAL A 55 -4.95 21.09 -0.47
N THR A 56 -5.76 20.45 -1.32
CA THR A 56 -6.49 21.14 -2.39
C THR A 56 -7.96 21.38 -2.05
N GLU A 57 -8.51 20.63 -1.10
CA GLU A 57 -9.89 20.81 -0.65
C GLU A 57 -10.02 20.44 0.83
N TYR A 58 -10.85 21.19 1.54
CA TYR A 58 -11.22 20.90 2.92
C TYR A 58 -12.69 21.28 3.16
N LYS A 59 -13.49 20.31 3.59
CA LYS A 59 -14.93 20.45 3.81
C LYS A 59 -15.26 20.18 5.28
N LYS A 60 -16.02 21.08 5.89
CA LYS A 60 -16.63 20.89 7.21
C LYS A 60 -18.09 20.45 7.06
N GLY A 61 -18.66 19.88 8.11
CA GLY A 61 -20.07 19.49 8.15
C GLY A 61 -20.26 18.13 8.81
N GLU A 62 -21.38 17.48 8.49
CA GLU A 62 -21.72 16.15 9.02
C GLU A 62 -20.79 15.06 8.50
N THR A 63 -20.29 15.21 7.25
CA THR A 63 -19.34 14.30 6.61
C THR A 63 -18.06 15.07 6.23
N PRO A 64 -17.25 15.50 7.20
CA PRO A 64 -16.10 16.32 6.93
C PRO A 64 -15.07 15.54 6.11
N SER A 65 -14.38 16.24 5.20
CA SER A 65 -13.35 15.65 4.34
C SER A 65 -12.17 16.57 4.10
N ILE A 66 -11.04 15.96 3.73
CA ILE A 66 -9.83 16.64 3.29
C ILE A 66 -9.22 15.91 2.10
N THR A 67 -8.86 16.67 1.07
CA THR A 67 -8.25 16.15 -0.16
C THR A 67 -6.80 16.60 -0.23
N PHE A 68 -5.91 15.62 -0.30
CA PHE A 68 -4.49 15.81 -0.57
C PHE A 68 -4.21 15.55 -2.05
N LYS A 69 -3.26 16.29 -2.62
CA LYS A 69 -2.78 16.14 -3.99
C LYS A 69 -1.26 16.10 -4.03
N TYR A 70 -0.71 15.24 -4.86
CA TYR A 70 0.71 15.21 -5.19
C TYR A 70 0.89 15.10 -6.70
N GLU A 71 1.85 15.87 -7.22
CA GLU A 71 2.25 15.86 -8.63
C GLU A 71 3.56 15.09 -8.73
N SER A 72 3.52 13.91 -9.34
CA SER A 72 4.71 13.07 -9.56
C SER A 72 5.13 13.22 -11.01
N HIS A 73 6.32 13.75 -11.25
CA HIS A 73 6.82 14.08 -12.59
C HIS A 73 7.37 12.86 -13.35
N ASP A 74 7.45 12.97 -14.67
CA ASP A 74 8.10 12.00 -15.56
C ASP A 74 9.53 11.70 -15.08
N GLY A 75 9.85 10.41 -14.94
CA GLY A 75 11.12 9.92 -14.45
C GLY A 75 11.28 9.93 -12.92
N GLU A 76 10.31 10.41 -12.15
CA GLU A 76 10.37 10.34 -10.69
C GLU A 76 10.46 8.88 -10.23
N GLU A 77 11.51 8.57 -9.46
CA GLU A 77 11.84 7.19 -9.02
C GLU A 77 11.95 6.19 -10.20
N GLY A 78 12.16 6.66 -11.43
CA GLY A 78 12.26 5.84 -12.64
C GLY A 78 10.93 5.50 -13.32
N TYR A 79 9.80 6.02 -12.83
CA TYR A 79 8.50 5.80 -13.46
C TYR A 79 8.25 6.80 -14.62
N PRO A 80 7.73 6.36 -15.78
CA PRO A 80 7.42 7.26 -16.88
C PRO A 80 6.16 8.09 -16.62
N GLY A 81 6.07 9.26 -17.24
CA GLY A 81 4.88 10.09 -17.27
C GLY A 81 4.63 10.90 -16.00
N ASP A 82 4.05 12.07 -16.22
CA ASP A 82 3.50 12.88 -15.14
C ASP A 82 2.17 12.28 -14.68
N ILE A 83 1.95 12.22 -13.36
CA ILE A 83 0.68 11.81 -12.76
C ILE A 83 0.30 12.76 -11.63
N THR A 84 -0.97 13.17 -11.64
CA THR A 84 -1.59 13.75 -10.45
C THR A 84 -2.16 12.64 -9.62
N VAL A 85 -1.80 12.59 -8.35
CA VAL A 85 -2.37 11.66 -7.38
C VAL A 85 -3.16 12.44 -6.37
N THR A 86 -4.40 12.02 -6.11
CA THR A 86 -5.26 12.59 -5.07
C THR A 86 -5.60 11.54 -4.04
N ALA A 87 -5.78 11.99 -2.80
CA ALA A 87 -6.19 11.17 -1.67
C ALA A 87 -7.18 11.95 -0.81
N THR A 88 -8.44 11.52 -0.83
CA THR A 88 -9.52 12.16 -0.10
C THR A 88 -9.90 11.32 1.10
N TYR A 89 -9.64 11.84 2.29
CA TYR A 89 -10.10 11.25 3.54
C TYR A 89 -11.45 11.85 3.93
N THR A 90 -12.43 11.01 4.19
CA THR A 90 -13.79 11.42 4.58
C THR A 90 -14.22 10.66 5.83
N LEU A 91 -14.69 11.38 6.84
CA LEU A 91 -15.43 10.75 7.95
C LEU A 91 -16.89 10.65 7.54
N THR A 92 -17.32 9.46 7.12
CA THR A 92 -18.70 9.23 6.66
C THR A 92 -19.67 8.97 7.82
N SER A 93 -19.14 8.70 9.01
CA SER A 93 -19.87 8.55 10.26
C SER A 93 -18.91 8.77 11.45
N LYS A 94 -19.40 8.60 12.69
CA LYS A 94 -18.57 8.69 13.91
C LYS A 94 -17.46 7.62 13.97
N THR A 95 -17.60 6.51 13.25
CA THR A 95 -16.71 5.35 13.35
C THR A 95 -16.22 4.85 11.99
N THR A 96 -16.46 5.59 10.91
CA THR A 96 -16.10 5.18 9.55
C THR A 96 -15.22 6.23 8.88
N LEU A 97 -14.00 5.84 8.56
CA LEU A 97 -13.08 6.58 7.71
C LEU A 97 -13.09 5.96 6.31
N ARG A 98 -13.42 6.75 5.30
CA ARG A 98 -13.27 6.41 3.89
C ARG A 98 -12.03 7.11 3.33
N LEU A 99 -11.26 6.39 2.54
CA LEU A 99 -10.15 6.93 1.75
C LEU A 99 -10.40 6.60 0.28
N ASP A 100 -10.57 7.63 -0.52
CA ASP A 100 -10.60 7.53 -1.98
C ASP A 100 -9.22 7.97 -2.51
N MET A 101 -8.60 7.14 -3.33
CA MET A 101 -7.33 7.46 -3.99
C MET A 101 -7.50 7.38 -5.50
N GLU A 102 -7.00 8.39 -6.21
CA GLU A 102 -7.04 8.45 -7.67
C GLU A 102 -5.66 8.85 -8.20
N GLY A 103 -5.26 8.26 -9.32
CA GLY A 103 -4.08 8.69 -10.06
C GLY A 103 -4.43 8.92 -11.53
N VAL A 104 -4.22 10.14 -12.01
CA VAL A 104 -4.56 10.57 -13.36
C VAL A 104 -3.28 10.87 -14.15
N PRO A 105 -2.90 10.02 -15.12
CA PRO A 105 -1.74 10.30 -15.98
C PRO A 105 -2.04 11.53 -16.86
N LYS A 106 -1.05 12.41 -17.02
CA LYS A 106 -1.23 13.66 -17.77
C LYS A 106 -0.76 13.61 -19.22
N ASN A 107 0.32 12.87 -19.48
CA ASN A 107 1.02 12.96 -20.77
C ASN A 107 1.47 11.62 -21.35
N LYS A 108 1.72 10.60 -20.53
CA LYS A 108 2.21 9.29 -20.94
C LYS A 108 1.59 8.18 -20.10
N PRO A 109 1.44 6.95 -20.64
CA PRO A 109 1.12 5.78 -19.84
C PRO A 109 2.12 5.56 -18.70
N THR A 110 1.62 5.16 -17.54
CA THR A 110 2.43 4.75 -16.38
C THR A 110 1.74 3.60 -15.66
N ILE A 111 2.52 2.79 -14.94
CA ILE A 111 1.96 1.89 -13.94
C ILE A 111 1.65 2.66 -12.65
N ILE A 112 0.57 2.28 -11.99
CA ILE A 112 0.17 2.81 -10.68
C ILE A 112 -0.55 1.73 -9.88
N ASN A 113 -0.23 1.64 -8.60
CA ASN A 113 -0.90 0.78 -7.62
C ASN A 113 -0.71 1.41 -6.25
N LEU A 114 -1.73 2.05 -5.70
CA LEU A 114 -1.63 2.79 -4.44
C LEU A 114 -2.11 1.91 -3.28
N ALA A 115 -1.49 2.07 -2.12
CA ALA A 115 -1.97 1.47 -0.89
C ALA A 115 -1.83 2.44 0.29
N GLN A 116 -2.76 2.35 1.22
CA GLN A 116 -2.64 3.01 2.51
C GLN A 116 -2.13 2.00 3.53
N HIS A 117 -1.11 2.39 4.29
CA HIS A 117 -0.30 1.48 5.08
C HIS A 117 -0.59 1.59 6.60
N THR A 118 -1.88 1.64 6.98
CA THR A 118 -2.30 1.64 8.39
C THR A 118 -1.93 0.33 9.08
N TYR A 119 -1.42 0.47 10.29
CA TYR A 119 -1.27 -0.63 11.24
C TYR A 119 -2.35 -0.52 12.32
N TRP A 120 -3.06 -1.61 12.54
CA TRP A 120 -4.09 -1.68 13.57
C TRP A 120 -3.57 -2.41 14.80
N ASN A 121 -3.75 -1.78 15.96
CA ASN A 121 -3.74 -2.45 17.24
C ASN A 121 -4.93 -1.96 18.07
N LEU A 122 -5.97 -2.80 18.13
CA LEU A 122 -7.25 -2.46 18.76
C LEU A 122 -7.16 -2.34 20.29
N ALA A 123 -6.17 -2.97 20.92
CA ALA A 123 -5.92 -2.83 22.35
C ALA A 123 -5.20 -1.51 22.70
N GLY A 124 -4.79 -0.74 21.68
CA GLY A 124 -4.26 0.61 21.85
C GLY A 124 -2.75 0.67 22.02
N HIS A 125 -2.25 1.89 22.21
CA HIS A 125 -0.81 2.16 22.36
C HIS A 125 -0.23 1.42 23.57
N ASN A 126 0.96 0.83 23.41
CA ASN A 126 1.67 0.04 24.44
C ASN A 126 0.95 -1.22 24.95
N SER A 127 -0.10 -1.69 24.28
CA SER A 127 -0.80 -2.93 24.64
C SER A 127 -0.05 -4.22 24.27
N GLY A 128 1.08 -4.11 23.56
CA GLY A 128 1.87 -5.27 23.12
C GLY A 128 1.48 -5.76 21.73
N HIS A 129 1.49 -7.09 21.55
CA HIS A 129 1.31 -7.75 20.26
C HIS A 129 -0.16 -7.96 19.90
N ILE A 130 -0.43 -8.14 18.61
CA ILE A 130 -1.79 -8.36 18.06
C ILE A 130 -2.26 -9.82 18.13
N LEU A 131 -1.49 -10.73 18.73
CA LEU A 131 -1.79 -12.17 18.77
C LEU A 131 -3.11 -12.51 19.46
N ASP A 132 -3.66 -11.58 20.24
CA ASP A 132 -4.91 -11.72 20.97
C ASP A 132 -6.11 -11.22 20.18
N HIS A 133 -5.88 -10.58 19.02
CA HIS A 133 -6.94 -10.08 18.16
C HIS A 133 -7.53 -11.22 17.34
N SER A 134 -8.84 -11.14 17.10
CA SER A 134 -9.56 -12.04 16.18
C SER A 134 -9.69 -11.40 14.80
N VAL A 135 -9.46 -12.19 13.75
CA VAL A 135 -9.55 -11.75 12.36
C VAL A 135 -10.37 -12.74 11.55
N LYS A 136 -11.18 -12.21 10.63
CA LYS A 136 -11.82 -12.95 9.54
C LYS A 136 -11.48 -12.28 8.21
N ILE A 137 -11.01 -13.04 7.25
CA ILE A 137 -10.67 -12.59 5.90
C ILE A 137 -11.55 -13.36 4.90
N ALA A 138 -12.37 -12.64 4.14
CA ALA A 138 -13.22 -13.23 3.11
C ALA A 138 -12.43 -13.55 1.82
N ALA A 139 -11.36 -14.34 1.94
CA ALA A 139 -10.52 -14.77 0.83
C ALA A 139 -10.13 -16.24 1.01
N ASN A 140 -10.17 -17.01 -0.08
CA ASN A 140 -9.87 -18.44 -0.10
C ASN A 140 -8.50 -18.79 -0.71
N HIS A 141 -7.75 -17.79 -1.20
CA HIS A 141 -6.42 -17.97 -1.77
C HIS A 141 -5.45 -16.86 -1.32
N VAL A 142 -4.17 -17.15 -1.42
CA VAL A 142 -3.05 -16.22 -1.19
C VAL A 142 -2.04 -16.34 -2.34
N THR A 143 -1.25 -15.31 -2.55
CA THR A 143 -0.07 -15.34 -3.43
C THR A 143 1.18 -15.65 -2.59
N PRO A 144 1.64 -16.91 -2.55
CA PRO A 144 2.88 -17.23 -1.84
C PRO A 144 4.06 -16.49 -2.47
N VAL A 145 5.06 -16.23 -1.64
CA VAL A 145 6.23 -15.43 -2.01
C VAL A 145 7.51 -16.24 -1.91
N ASP A 146 8.49 -15.87 -2.73
CA ASP A 146 9.84 -16.41 -2.67
C ASP A 146 10.64 -15.84 -1.48
N GLN A 147 11.91 -16.25 -1.35
CA GLN A 147 12.83 -15.74 -0.32
C GLN A 147 13.07 -14.22 -0.38
N ASN A 148 12.80 -13.59 -1.52
CA ASN A 148 12.87 -12.15 -1.72
C ASN A 148 11.52 -11.47 -1.50
N THR A 149 10.52 -12.20 -0.98
CA THR A 149 9.16 -11.75 -0.71
C THR A 149 8.41 -11.23 -1.95
N VAL A 150 8.73 -11.79 -3.13
CA VAL A 150 8.05 -11.53 -4.40
C VAL A 150 7.09 -12.69 -4.71
N PRO A 151 5.86 -12.45 -5.22
CA PRO A 151 4.95 -13.52 -5.60
C PRO A 151 5.58 -14.50 -6.60
N THR A 152 5.40 -15.80 -6.35
CA THR A 152 5.93 -16.87 -7.23
C THR A 152 5.14 -17.02 -8.54
N GLY A 153 3.94 -16.43 -8.60
CA GLY A 153 2.95 -16.61 -9.67
C GLY A 153 1.89 -17.67 -9.33
N GLU A 154 2.08 -18.44 -8.26
CA GLU A 154 1.08 -19.36 -7.73
C GLU A 154 -0.09 -18.60 -7.07
N ILE A 155 -1.28 -19.19 -7.14
CA ILE A 155 -2.46 -18.79 -6.38
C ILE A 155 -2.84 -19.98 -5.49
N MET A 156 -2.37 -19.96 -4.25
CA MET A 156 -2.43 -21.10 -3.34
C MET A 156 -3.72 -21.04 -2.49
N PRO A 157 -4.50 -22.13 -2.35
CA PRO A 157 -5.65 -22.15 -1.44
C PRO A 157 -5.22 -22.00 0.02
N VAL A 158 -5.97 -21.22 0.81
CA VAL A 158 -5.63 -21.02 2.23
C VAL A 158 -6.10 -22.16 3.13
N LYS A 159 -7.08 -22.96 2.69
CA LYS A 159 -7.69 -24.02 3.50
C LYS A 159 -6.63 -25.00 4.01
N GLY A 160 -6.62 -25.24 5.32
CA GLY A 160 -5.66 -26.16 5.96
C GLY A 160 -4.24 -25.59 6.11
N THR A 161 -4.04 -24.30 5.82
CA THR A 161 -2.77 -23.58 6.05
C THR A 161 -2.90 -22.61 7.25
N PRO A 162 -1.78 -22.11 7.80
CA PRO A 162 -1.78 -21.00 8.76
C PRO A 162 -2.55 -19.74 8.32
N PHE A 163 -2.76 -19.56 7.01
CA PHE A 163 -3.45 -18.41 6.43
C PHE A 163 -4.98 -18.58 6.37
N ASP A 164 -5.54 -19.69 6.85
CA ASP A 164 -6.99 -19.93 6.81
C ASP A 164 -7.75 -19.10 7.85
N PHE A 165 -8.06 -17.85 7.50
CA PHE A 165 -8.93 -16.95 8.26
C PHE A 165 -10.32 -16.81 7.60
N THR A 166 -10.78 -17.80 6.84
CA THR A 166 -12.09 -17.77 6.18
C THR A 166 -13.25 -17.74 7.18
N SER A 167 -13.02 -18.27 8.39
CA SER A 167 -13.81 -18.03 9.60
C SER A 167 -13.02 -17.15 10.58
N GLU A 168 -13.71 -16.50 11.51
CA GLU A 168 -13.06 -15.74 12.58
C GLU A 168 -12.18 -16.66 13.44
N LYS A 169 -10.91 -16.25 13.63
CA LYS A 169 -9.93 -16.95 14.47
C LYS A 169 -9.01 -15.94 15.15
N ARG A 170 -8.49 -16.29 16.32
CA ARG A 170 -7.44 -15.51 16.98
C ARG A 170 -6.14 -15.65 16.20
N VAL A 171 -5.42 -14.55 16.02
CA VAL A 171 -4.19 -14.54 15.20
C VAL A 171 -3.12 -15.49 15.77
N GLY A 172 -2.97 -15.53 17.10
CA GLY A 172 -1.99 -16.42 17.75
C GLY A 172 -2.28 -17.92 17.62
N ASP A 173 -3.49 -18.34 17.23
CA ASP A 173 -3.84 -19.76 17.16
C ASP A 173 -3.29 -20.44 15.90
N THR A 174 -2.98 -19.66 14.86
CA THR A 174 -2.53 -20.20 13.55
C THR A 174 -1.08 -19.87 13.22
N ILE A 175 -0.45 -18.96 13.95
CA ILE A 175 0.92 -18.49 13.70
C ILE A 175 1.79 -18.93 14.87
N ASN A 176 2.62 -19.96 14.65
CA ASN A 176 3.69 -20.39 15.56
C ASN A 176 5.05 -20.12 14.91
#